data_AF-A0A7X9EB19-F1
#
_entry.id   AF-A0A7X9EB19-F1
#
_cell.length_a   1.000
_cell.length_b   1.000
_cell.length_c   1.000
_cell.angle_alpha   90.00
_cell.angle_beta   90.00
_cell.angle_gamma   90.00
#
_symmetry.space_group_name_H-M   'P 1'
#
loop_
_entity.id
_entity.type
_entity.pdbx_description
1 polymer ?
#
loop_
_entity_poly.entity_id
_entity_poly.type
_entity_poly.pdbx_seq_one_letter_code
_entity_poly.pdbx_strand_id
1 'polypeptide(L)'
;MILNRLLPRGDSIKQLSPQACYHFYGSLIITRMIYIALLRGINVGGKNMIDMKRLKMTFESLGFTSVTTYINSGNIVFEHVDENAALQTHVRKTGDVAEEQRAKEDKADLTSLIEQAIKRDFQLEIKTVVVNSNELDEICQELPITWVKSKVVTDPKDIGFESNSQPMRWLRGGMLSCY
;
A
#
# COMPACT_ATOMS: atom_id res chain seq x y z
N MET A 1 -23.60 0.95 6.93
CA MET A 1 -24.65 0.52 7.90
C MET A 1 -24.52 -0.95 8.35
N ILE A 2 -23.44 -1.67 8.05
CA ILE A 2 -23.26 -3.09 8.44
C ILE A 2 -22.45 -3.24 9.75
N LEU A 3 -21.57 -2.28 10.08
CA LEU A 3 -20.68 -2.36 11.26
C LEU A 3 -21.38 -2.34 12.63
N ASN A 4 -22.58 -1.76 12.74
CA ASN A 4 -23.26 -1.57 14.04
C ASN A 4 -24.05 -2.79 14.53
N ARG A 5 -24.04 -3.91 13.79
CA ARG A 5 -24.87 -5.08 14.12
C ARG A 5 -24.10 -6.22 14.80
N LEU A 6 -22.77 -6.16 14.85
CA LEU A 6 -21.90 -7.20 15.42
C LEU A 6 -21.26 -6.81 16.77
N LEU A 7 -21.42 -5.57 17.23
CA LEU A 7 -20.92 -5.15 18.54
C LEU A 7 -21.96 -5.45 19.63
N PRO A 8 -21.64 -6.24 20.66
CA PRO A 8 -22.54 -6.45 21.79
C PRO A 8 -22.80 -5.11 22.49
N ARG A 9 -24.08 -4.73 22.65
CA ARG A 9 -24.45 -3.47 23.32
C ARG A 9 -24.01 -3.52 24.78
N GLY A 10 -23.24 -2.51 25.20
CA GLY A 10 -23.07 -1.93 26.54
C GLY A 10 -22.88 -2.84 27.76
N ASP A 11 -23.77 -3.78 27.98
CA ASP A 11 -23.90 -4.53 29.22
C ASP A 11 -23.26 -5.93 29.16
N SER A 12 -23.14 -6.53 27.96
CA SER A 12 -22.56 -7.87 27.80
C SER A 12 -21.02 -7.90 27.77
N ILE A 13 -20.35 -6.75 27.68
CA ILE A 13 -18.86 -6.69 27.66
C ILE A 13 -18.27 -6.97 29.05
N LYS A 14 -19.03 -6.73 30.13
CA LYS A 14 -18.56 -6.92 31.51
C LYS A 14 -18.53 -8.39 31.97
N GLN A 15 -19.03 -9.32 31.16
CA GLN A 15 -19.08 -10.76 31.47
C GLN A 15 -18.09 -11.60 30.67
N LEU A 16 -17.37 -11.02 29.71
CA LEU A 16 -16.39 -11.75 28.91
C LEU A 16 -15.07 -11.84 29.68
N SER A 17 -14.48 -13.03 29.72
CA SER A 17 -13.15 -13.21 30.29
C SER A 17 -12.11 -12.41 29.49
N PRO A 18 -10.98 -11.97 30.10
CA PRO A 18 -9.92 -11.29 29.38
C PRO A 18 -9.44 -12.05 28.13
N GLN A 19 -9.39 -13.40 28.19
CA GLN A 19 -9.11 -14.25 27.02
C GLN A 19 -10.20 -14.19 25.94
N ALA A 20 -11.48 -14.13 26.30
CA ALA A 20 -12.58 -14.03 25.34
C ALA A 20 -12.62 -12.66 24.64
N CYS A 21 -12.28 -11.58 25.35
CA CYS A 21 -12.05 -10.27 24.73
C CYS A 21 -10.85 -10.29 23.78
N TYR A 22 -9.78 -11.02 24.10
CA TYR A 22 -8.63 -11.17 23.21
C TYR A 22 -8.96 -12.02 21.97
N HIS A 23 -9.80 -13.05 22.09
CA HIS A 23 -10.31 -13.79 20.94
C HIS A 23 -11.24 -12.94 20.06
N PHE A 24 -12.10 -12.12 20.67
CA PHE A 24 -13.07 -11.30 19.96
C PHE A 24 -12.44 -10.07 19.28
N TYR A 25 -11.51 -9.37 19.95
CA TYR A 25 -10.82 -8.20 19.40
C TYR A 25 -9.48 -8.53 18.73
N GLY A 26 -8.83 -9.64 19.08
CA GLY A 26 -7.60 -10.11 18.43
C GLY A 26 -7.82 -10.64 17.01
N SER A 27 -9.08 -10.90 16.62
CA SER A 27 -9.46 -11.24 15.24
C SER A 27 -9.68 -10.01 14.34
N LEU A 28 -9.61 -8.79 14.88
CA LEU A 28 -9.86 -7.55 14.13
C LEU A 28 -8.62 -6.65 14.09
N ILE A 29 -7.43 -7.24 13.87
CA ILE A 29 -6.26 -6.44 13.51
C ILE A 29 -6.40 -6.10 12.02
N ILE A 30 -7.06 -4.98 11.71
CA ILE A 30 -7.06 -4.43 10.35
C ILE A 30 -5.61 -4.12 10.00
N THR A 31 -5.00 -4.97 9.18
CA THR A 31 -3.63 -4.78 8.71
C THR A 31 -3.70 -3.99 7.40
N ARG A 32 -2.90 -2.94 7.31
CA ARG A 32 -2.74 -2.17 6.07
C ARG A 32 -1.49 -2.64 5.37
N MET A 33 -1.63 -3.00 4.11
CA MET A 33 -0.52 -3.39 3.25
C MET A 33 -0.19 -2.27 2.26
N ILE A 34 1.10 -2.12 1.98
CA ILE A 34 1.61 -1.18 0.99
C ILE A 34 1.67 -1.88 -0.36
N TYR A 35 1.11 -1.22 -1.38
CA TYR A 35 1.08 -1.69 -2.76
C TYR A 35 1.70 -0.65 -3.68
N ILE A 36 2.20 -1.15 -4.80
CA ILE A 36 2.75 -0.39 -5.91
C ILE A 36 1.99 -0.77 -7.17
N ALA A 37 1.34 0.20 -7.81
CA ALA A 37 0.77 0.07 -9.14
C ALA A 37 1.72 0.67 -10.19
N LEU A 38 2.02 -0.12 -11.22
CA LEU A 38 2.88 0.24 -12.33
C LEU A 38 2.04 0.28 -13.62
N LEU A 39 1.67 1.49 -14.04
CA LEU A 39 0.94 1.75 -15.29
C LEU A 39 1.94 1.83 -16.44
N ARG A 40 1.70 1.06 -17.51
CA ARG A 40 2.61 1.03 -18.66
C ARG A 40 2.21 2.03 -19.74
N GLY A 41 3.21 2.70 -20.32
CA GLY A 41 3.04 3.46 -21.57
C GLY A 41 2.20 4.73 -21.43
N ILE A 42 2.26 5.39 -20.28
CA ILE A 42 1.60 6.69 -20.05
C ILE A 42 2.60 7.83 -20.21
N ASN A 43 2.13 9.01 -20.63
CA ASN A 43 2.91 10.25 -20.70
C ASN A 43 4.24 10.15 -21.49
N VAL A 44 4.29 9.24 -22.47
CA VAL A 44 5.43 9.04 -23.35
C VAL A 44 5.07 9.42 -24.79
N GLY A 45 5.94 10.17 -25.47
CA GLY A 45 5.75 10.54 -26.88
C GLY A 45 4.44 11.28 -27.18
N GLY A 46 3.86 11.98 -26.19
CA GLY A 46 2.59 12.69 -26.33
C GLY A 46 1.34 11.81 -26.39
N LYS A 47 1.46 10.50 -26.11
CA LYS A 47 0.34 9.55 -26.07
C LYS A 47 -0.04 9.22 -24.62
N ASN A 48 -1.30 8.81 -24.42
CA ASN A 48 -1.83 8.37 -23.13
C ASN A 48 -1.52 9.38 -22.00
N MET A 49 -1.88 10.63 -22.25
CA MET A 49 -1.56 11.73 -21.34
C MET A 49 -2.45 11.67 -20.10
N ILE A 50 -1.83 11.63 -18.93
CA ILE A 50 -2.50 11.57 -17.63
C ILE A 50 -1.95 12.69 -16.75
N ASP A 51 -2.86 13.48 -16.16
CA ASP A 51 -2.53 14.39 -15.07
C ASP A 51 -2.33 13.61 -13.78
N MET A 52 -1.12 13.66 -13.21
CA MET A 52 -0.74 12.96 -11.97
C MET A 52 -1.57 13.39 -10.76
N LYS A 53 -2.03 14.66 -10.69
CA LYS A 53 -2.89 15.11 -9.59
C LYS A 53 -4.26 14.44 -9.66
N ARG A 54 -4.81 14.35 -10.87
CA ARG A 54 -6.08 13.67 -11.12
C ARG A 54 -5.95 12.17 -10.88
N LEU A 55 -4.83 11.57 -11.29
CA LEU A 55 -4.53 10.17 -11.05
C LEU A 55 -4.52 9.84 -9.56
N LYS A 56 -3.85 10.68 -8.76
CA LYS A 56 -3.86 10.55 -7.29
C LYS A 56 -5.29 10.59 -6.73
N MET A 57 -6.10 11.57 -7.13
CA MET A 57 -7.50 11.68 -6.69
C MET A 57 -8.33 10.45 -7.09
N THR A 58 -8.09 9.87 -8.26
CA THR A 58 -8.74 8.62 -8.68
C THR A 58 -8.44 7.50 -7.68
N PHE A 59 -7.18 7.31 -7.29
CA PHE A 59 -6.80 6.30 -6.30
C PHE A 59 -7.41 6.57 -4.91
N GLU A 60 -7.41 7.82 -4.46
CA GLU A 60 -8.05 8.21 -3.19
C GLU A 60 -9.57 7.96 -3.23
N SER A 61 -10.23 8.17 -4.38
CA SER A 61 -11.66 7.91 -4.55
C SER A 61 -12.03 6.43 -4.51
N LEU A 62 -11.06 5.54 -4.78
CA LEU A 62 -11.23 4.09 -4.63
C LEU A 62 -11.11 3.63 -3.17
N GLY A 63 -10.76 4.53 -2.24
CA GLY A 63 -10.59 4.21 -0.82
C GLY A 63 -9.15 3.86 -0.43
N PHE A 64 -8.19 3.99 -1.35
CA PHE A 64 -6.78 3.82 -1.03
C PHE A 64 -6.26 5.01 -0.22
N THR A 65 -5.33 4.74 0.70
CA THR A 65 -4.71 5.77 1.55
C THR A 65 -3.24 5.96 1.23
N SER A 66 -2.62 7.02 1.75
CA SER A 66 -1.19 7.30 1.57
C SER A 66 -0.73 7.33 0.11
N VAL A 67 -1.62 7.74 -0.82
CA VAL A 67 -1.36 7.68 -2.26
C VAL A 67 -0.27 8.67 -2.66
N THR A 68 0.79 8.12 -3.26
CA THR A 68 1.94 8.88 -3.76
C THR A 68 2.26 8.44 -5.18
N THR A 69 2.41 9.41 -6.09
CA THR A 69 2.84 9.17 -7.47
C THR A 69 4.31 9.54 -7.63
N TYR A 70 5.09 8.70 -8.30
CA TYR A 70 6.47 8.99 -8.63
C TYR A 70 6.59 9.54 -10.05
N ILE A 71 7.07 10.79 -10.14
CA ILE A 71 7.29 11.56 -11.38
C ILE A 71 6.10 11.45 -12.36
N ASN A 72 6.37 11.47 -13.67
CA ASN A 72 5.36 11.32 -14.71
C ASN A 72 5.40 9.92 -15.37
N SER A 73 5.75 8.88 -14.61
CA SER A 73 6.06 7.54 -15.16
C SER A 73 4.99 6.48 -14.90
N GLY A 74 3.91 6.81 -14.16
CA GLY A 74 2.85 5.85 -13.86
C GLY A 74 3.20 4.87 -12.74
N ASN A 75 4.09 5.26 -11.84
CA ASN A 75 4.42 4.50 -10.65
C ASN A 75 3.67 5.11 -9.46
N ILE A 76 2.77 4.34 -8.83
CA ILE A 76 1.91 4.81 -7.74
C ILE A 76 2.08 3.88 -6.55
N VAL A 77 2.37 4.45 -5.38
CA VAL A 77 2.43 3.75 -4.10
C VAL A 77 1.18 4.12 -3.32
N PHE A 78 0.52 3.14 -2.71
CA PHE A 78 -0.68 3.35 -1.91
C PHE A 78 -0.83 2.26 -0.84
N GLU A 79 -1.56 2.59 0.22
CA GLU A 79 -1.99 1.65 1.23
C GLU A 79 -3.39 1.14 0.93
N HIS A 80 -3.61 -0.15 1.16
CA HIS A 80 -4.92 -0.79 1.12
C HIS A 80 -5.09 -1.71 2.33
N VAL A 81 -6.32 -1.84 2.80
CA VAL A 81 -6.64 -2.77 3.89
C VAL A 81 -6.58 -4.18 3.32
N ASP A 82 -5.68 -4.98 3.87
CA ASP A 82 -5.66 -6.40 3.60
C ASP A 82 -6.44 -7.08 4.73
N GLU A 83 -7.67 -7.50 4.43
CA GLU A 83 -8.52 -8.20 5.40
C GLU A 83 -7.92 -9.57 5.80
N ASN A 84 -6.91 -10.06 5.07
CA ASN A 84 -6.34 -11.39 5.23
C ASN A 84 -5.04 -11.38 6.06
N ALA A 85 -4.26 -10.30 6.02
CA ALA A 85 -3.06 -10.17 6.84
C ALA A 85 -3.36 -10.11 8.36
N ALA A 86 -4.63 -9.87 8.74
CA ALA A 86 -5.14 -9.97 10.11
C ALA A 86 -5.08 -11.38 10.71
N LEU A 87 -5.11 -12.42 9.86
CA LEU A 87 -5.21 -13.83 10.29
C LEU A 87 -3.84 -14.50 10.50
N GLN A 88 -2.76 -13.89 10.04
CA GLN A 88 -1.43 -14.53 9.98
C GLN A 88 -0.65 -14.47 11.31
N THR A 89 -1.07 -13.67 12.30
CA THR A 89 -0.24 -13.46 13.51
C THR A 89 -0.19 -14.66 14.46
N HIS A 90 -0.97 -15.74 14.23
CA HIS A 90 -0.99 -16.93 15.10
C HIS A 90 -0.75 -18.28 14.42
N VAL A 91 -0.60 -18.35 13.09
CA VAL A 91 -0.37 -19.62 12.40
C VAL A 91 1.04 -19.63 11.83
N ARG A 92 1.90 -20.42 12.49
CA ARG A 92 3.21 -20.84 11.97
C ARG A 92 3.07 -21.29 10.51
N LYS A 93 3.94 -20.74 9.65
CA LYS A 93 4.29 -21.21 8.29
C LYS A 93 3.88 -22.66 8.05
N THR A 94 2.71 -22.86 7.47
CA THR A 94 2.39 -24.07 6.74
C THR A 94 1.98 -23.55 5.38
N GLY A 95 2.79 -23.85 4.36
CA GLY A 95 2.60 -23.36 2.99
C GLY A 95 1.32 -23.95 2.41
N ASP A 96 0.20 -23.34 2.74
CA ASP A 96 -1.09 -23.73 2.23
C ASP A 96 -1.26 -23.06 0.87
N VAL A 97 -1.26 -23.87 -0.19
CA VAL A 97 -1.47 -23.47 -1.60
C VAL A 97 -2.71 -22.57 -1.76
N ALA A 98 -3.67 -22.67 -0.83
CA ALA A 98 -4.88 -21.83 -0.79
C ALA A 98 -4.60 -20.36 -0.44
N GLU A 99 -3.64 -20.06 0.42
CA GLU A 99 -3.30 -18.68 0.81
C GLU A 99 -2.57 -17.95 -0.32
N GLU A 100 -1.61 -18.63 -0.96
CA GLU A 100 -0.90 -18.17 -2.16
C GLU A 100 -1.88 -17.89 -3.31
N GLN A 101 -2.80 -18.84 -3.56
CA GLN A 101 -3.80 -18.70 -4.61
C GLN A 101 -4.76 -17.54 -4.35
N ARG A 102 -5.13 -17.31 -3.08
CA ARG A 102 -6.03 -16.23 -2.69
C ARG A 102 -5.37 -14.85 -2.73
N ALA A 103 -4.11 -14.74 -2.31
CA ALA A 103 -3.32 -13.49 -2.46
C ALA A 103 -3.19 -13.09 -3.95
N LYS A 104 -3.07 -14.09 -4.83
CA LYS A 104 -3.06 -13.90 -6.28
C LYS A 104 -4.41 -13.42 -6.82
N GLU A 105 -5.51 -13.89 -6.24
CA GLU A 105 -6.87 -13.43 -6.56
C GLU A 105 -7.10 -11.98 -6.09
N ASP A 106 -6.73 -11.63 -4.85
CA ASP A 106 -6.85 -10.26 -4.32
C ASP A 106 -6.07 -9.25 -5.18
N LYS A 107 -4.86 -9.62 -5.62
CA LYS A 107 -4.05 -8.82 -6.54
C LYS A 107 -4.70 -8.66 -7.92
N ALA A 108 -5.35 -9.69 -8.44
CA ALA A 108 -6.08 -9.63 -9.70
C ALA A 108 -7.30 -8.70 -9.59
N ASP A 109 -7.98 -8.71 -8.44
CA ASP A 109 -9.11 -7.84 -8.16
C ASP A 109 -8.67 -6.37 -8.05
N LEU A 110 -7.60 -6.08 -7.32
CA LEU A 110 -7.02 -4.73 -7.24
C LEU A 110 -6.58 -4.23 -8.62
N THR A 111 -5.94 -5.09 -9.41
CA THR A 111 -5.52 -4.77 -10.78
C THR A 111 -6.72 -4.40 -11.63
N SER A 112 -7.76 -5.23 -11.61
CA SER A 112 -8.98 -5.02 -12.39
C SER A 112 -9.73 -3.75 -11.95
N LEU A 113 -9.77 -3.48 -10.64
CA LEU A 113 -10.36 -2.27 -10.07
C LEU A 113 -9.65 -1.01 -10.56
N ILE A 114 -8.32 -1.01 -10.52
CA ILE A 114 -7.49 0.11 -10.99
C ILE A 114 -7.67 0.31 -12.49
N GLU A 115 -7.56 -0.74 -13.31
CA GLU A 115 -7.74 -0.64 -14.77
C GLU A 115 -9.12 -0.06 -15.13
N GLN A 116 -10.19 -0.49 -14.44
CA GLN A 116 -11.53 0.05 -14.64
C GLN A 116 -11.64 1.53 -14.25
N ALA A 117 -11.03 1.93 -13.13
CA ALA A 117 -11.02 3.32 -12.70
C ALA A 117 -10.27 4.22 -13.69
N ILE A 118 -9.13 3.75 -14.22
CA ILE A 118 -8.37 4.47 -15.25
C ILE A 118 -9.17 4.59 -16.55
N LYS A 119 -9.82 3.51 -16.98
CA LYS A 119 -10.70 3.55 -18.16
C LYS A 119 -11.86 4.52 -17.96
N ARG A 120 -12.48 4.56 -16.79
CA ARG A 120 -13.58 5.47 -16.47
C ARG A 120 -13.14 6.93 -16.47
N ASP A 121 -12.07 7.25 -15.75
CA ASP A 121 -11.69 8.64 -15.47
C ASP A 121 -10.87 9.24 -16.62
N PHE A 122 -10.00 8.45 -17.25
CA PHE A 122 -9.07 8.92 -18.27
C PHE A 122 -9.41 8.43 -19.68
N GLN A 123 -10.37 7.52 -19.84
CA GLN A 123 -10.75 6.92 -21.13
C GLN A 123 -9.57 6.20 -21.80
N LEU A 124 -8.69 5.63 -20.97
CA LEU A 124 -7.50 4.91 -21.42
C LEU A 124 -7.56 3.45 -20.96
N GLU A 125 -7.25 2.54 -21.88
CA GLU A 125 -7.08 1.12 -21.59
C GLU A 125 -5.59 0.84 -21.36
N ILE A 126 -5.14 1.02 -20.12
CA ILE A 126 -3.75 0.84 -19.73
C ILE A 126 -3.60 -0.41 -18.89
N LYS A 127 -2.60 -1.23 -19.23
CA LYS A 127 -2.22 -2.38 -18.42
C LYS A 127 -1.48 -1.94 -17.16
N THR A 128 -1.93 -2.49 -16.04
CA THR A 128 -1.38 -2.21 -14.72
C THR A 128 -0.79 -3.49 -14.12
N VAL A 129 0.37 -3.35 -13.49
CA VAL A 129 0.95 -4.40 -12.63
C VAL A 129 0.88 -3.90 -11.20
N VAL A 130 0.24 -4.67 -10.31
CA VAL A 130 0.21 -4.39 -8.87
C VAL A 130 1.19 -5.31 -8.16
N VAL A 131 1.98 -4.77 -7.24
CA VAL A 131 2.94 -5.52 -6.42
C VAL A 131 2.80 -5.07 -4.98
N ASN A 132 2.74 -5.99 -4.02
CA ASN A 132 2.75 -5.61 -2.60
C ASN A 132 4.18 -5.49 -2.05
N SER A 133 4.36 -4.90 -0.87
CA SER A 133 5.68 -4.70 -0.28
C SER A 133 6.45 -6.00 -0.03
N ASN A 134 5.77 -7.08 0.36
CA ASN A 134 6.41 -8.37 0.67
C ASN A 134 6.94 -9.02 -0.62
N GLU A 135 6.13 -9.04 -1.69
CA GLU A 135 6.53 -9.51 -3.02
C GLU A 135 7.73 -8.70 -3.53
N LEU A 136 7.73 -7.37 -3.31
CA LEU A 136 8.85 -6.53 -3.72
C LEU A 136 10.13 -6.86 -2.94
N ASP A 137 10.03 -7.04 -1.62
CA ASP A 137 11.16 -7.39 -0.76
C ASP A 137 11.75 -8.75 -1.16
N GLU A 138 10.91 -9.74 -1.48
CA GLU A 138 11.33 -11.03 -2.00
C GLU A 138 12.08 -10.89 -3.33
N ILE A 139 11.52 -10.14 -4.28
CA ILE A 139 12.19 -9.85 -5.56
C ILE A 139 13.53 -9.17 -5.33
N CYS A 140 13.59 -8.20 -4.42
CA CYS A 140 14.81 -7.46 -4.10
C CYS A 140 15.90 -8.36 -3.50
N GLN A 141 15.53 -9.38 -2.73
CA GLN A 141 16.48 -10.35 -2.16
C GLN A 141 17.07 -11.30 -3.21
N GLU A 142 16.33 -11.56 -4.30
CA GLU A 142 16.78 -12.42 -5.40
C GLU A 142 17.59 -11.68 -6.47
N LEU A 143 17.70 -10.34 -6.38
CA LEU A 143 18.42 -9.56 -7.37
C LEU A 143 19.91 -9.93 -7.40
N PRO A 144 20.51 -10.15 -8.59
CA PRO A 144 21.93 -10.40 -8.70
C PRO A 144 22.74 -9.25 -8.11
N ILE A 145 23.79 -9.57 -7.34
CA ILE A 145 24.67 -8.55 -6.74
C ILE A 145 25.30 -7.62 -7.80
N THR A 146 25.41 -8.09 -9.04
CA THR A 146 25.93 -7.34 -10.20
C THR A 146 24.99 -6.20 -10.66
N TRP A 147 23.73 -6.19 -10.21
CA TRP A 147 22.75 -5.14 -10.53
C TRP A 147 22.79 -3.96 -9.55
N VAL A 148 23.55 -4.08 -8.46
CA VAL A 148 23.78 -2.99 -7.53
C VAL A 148 24.80 -2.03 -8.16
N LYS A 149 24.33 -0.91 -8.72
CA LYS A 149 25.23 0.21 -9.04
C LYS A 149 25.75 0.77 -7.73
N SER A 150 27.07 0.81 -7.58
CA SER A 150 27.83 1.16 -6.36
C SER A 150 27.69 2.61 -5.87
N LYS A 151 26.68 3.36 -6.33
CA LYS A 151 26.34 4.65 -5.73
C LYS A 151 25.27 4.40 -4.68
N VAL A 152 25.70 4.29 -3.42
CA VAL A 152 24.78 4.39 -2.29
C VAL A 152 24.11 5.76 -2.39
N VAL A 153 22.81 5.77 -2.64
CA VAL A 153 21.98 6.97 -2.54
C VAL A 153 21.92 7.32 -1.06
N THR A 154 22.67 8.33 -0.65
CA THR A 154 22.73 8.78 0.75
C THR A 154 21.82 9.98 1.02
N ASP A 155 21.42 10.71 -0.03
CA ASP A 155 20.50 11.84 0.08
C ASP A 155 19.14 11.49 -0.57
N PRO A 156 18.01 11.56 0.16
CA PRO A 156 16.66 11.39 -0.40
C PRO A 156 16.36 12.28 -1.62
N LYS A 157 17.08 13.40 -1.78
CA LYS A 157 16.97 14.27 -2.96
C LYS A 157 17.51 13.65 -4.24
N ASP A 158 18.47 12.74 -4.15
CA ASP A 158 19.09 12.08 -5.32
C ASP A 158 18.12 11.15 -6.06
N ILE A 159 17.05 10.71 -5.38
CA ILE A 159 15.95 9.90 -5.95
C ILE A 159 14.69 10.72 -6.22
N GLY A 160 14.75 12.05 -6.12
CA GLY A 160 13.59 12.93 -6.39
C GLY A 160 12.44 12.76 -5.39
N PHE A 161 12.70 12.25 -4.20
CA PHE A 161 11.70 12.12 -3.13
C PHE A 161 11.74 13.36 -2.25
N GLU A 162 10.99 14.40 -2.61
CA GLU A 162 10.75 15.53 -1.71
C GLU A 162 9.60 15.17 -0.76
N SER A 163 9.94 14.78 0.47
CA SER A 163 8.95 14.69 1.53
C SER A 163 8.40 16.10 1.82
N ASN A 164 7.08 16.27 1.75
CA ASN A 164 6.41 17.49 2.26
C ASN A 164 6.57 17.66 3.79
N SER A 165 7.22 16.71 4.46
CA SER A 165 7.65 16.83 5.86
C SER A 165 8.95 17.63 5.90
N GLN A 166 8.90 18.86 6.45
CA GLN A 166 10.11 19.67 6.61
C GLN A 166 11.19 18.91 7.40
N PRO A 167 12.46 18.90 6.95
CA PRO A 167 13.51 18.23 7.69
C PRO A 167 13.82 19.01 8.98
N MET A 168 13.75 18.33 10.13
CA MET A 168 14.23 18.84 11.42
C MET A 168 15.72 19.22 11.29
N ARG A 169 16.03 20.51 11.36
CA ARG A 169 17.41 21.02 11.28
C ARG A 169 18.06 20.93 12.66
N TRP A 170 19.13 20.16 12.77
CA TRP A 170 19.98 20.16 13.96
C TRP A 170 20.64 21.54 14.12
N LEU A 171 20.25 22.29 15.15
CA LEU A 171 21.00 23.46 15.60
C LEU A 171 22.18 22.98 16.45
N ARG A 172 23.37 23.54 16.21
CA ARG A 172 24.54 23.30 17.07
C ARG A 172 24.16 23.68 18.50
N GLY A 173 23.99 22.68 19.37
CA GLY A 173 23.48 22.87 20.74
C GLY A 173 22.45 21.84 21.21
N GLY A 174 21.96 20.96 20.32
CA GLY A 174 21.22 19.76 20.74
C GLY A 174 19.76 19.96 21.15
N MET A 175 19.09 21.03 20.70
CA MET A 175 17.64 21.20 20.92
C MET A 175 16.89 21.15 19.58
N LEU A 176 15.91 20.26 19.49
CA LEU A 176 14.97 20.17 18.36
C LEU A 176 13.90 21.26 18.53
N SER A 177 13.73 22.11 17.52
CA SER A 177 12.64 23.10 17.46
C SER A 177 11.81 22.86 16.22
N CYS A 178 10.50 22.68 16.40
CA CYS A 178 9.52 22.70 15.32
C CYS A 178 9.23 24.17 14.94
N TYR A 179 9.09 24.46 13.65
CA TYR A 179 8.38 25.64 13.16
C TYR A 179 7.11 25.18 12.46
#